data_AF-A0A935AF89-F1
#
_entry.id   AF-A0A935AF89-F1
#
_cell.length_a   1.000
_cell.length_b   1.000
_cell.length_c   1.000
_cell.angle_alpha   90.00
_cell.angle_beta   90.00
_cell.angle_gamma   90.00
#
_symmetry.space_group_name_H-M   'P 1'
#
loop_
_entity.id
_entity.type
_entity.pdbx_description
1 polymer ?
#
loop_
_entity_poly.entity_id
_entity_poly.type
_entity_poly.pdbx_seq_one_letter_code
_entity_poly.pdbx_strand_id
1 'polypeptide(L)'
;MDQALAESTREALSTDWILDCDVTVKPLYGHQDGLRSATTPPPGRPVPSTYWIANLRLVLDAQVQSGKEHAARHSLPHLRRLLDALPRRNDHAWSGATWPLATTW
;
A
#
# COMPACT_ATOMS: atom_id res chain seq x y z
N MET A 1 6.24 -11.62 -13.37
CA MET A 1 5.84 -11.73 -11.95
C MET A 1 4.51 -11.00 -11.74
N ASP A 2 4.39 -9.79 -12.27
CA ASP A 2 3.19 -8.94 -12.19
C ASP A 2 1.90 -9.61 -12.69
N GLN A 3 1.97 -10.38 -13.79
CA GLN A 3 0.80 -11.09 -14.32
C GLN A 3 0.23 -12.12 -13.33
N ALA A 4 1.09 -12.92 -12.68
CA ALA A 4 0.63 -13.93 -11.72
C ALA A 4 -0.02 -13.28 -10.49
N LEU A 5 0.51 -12.12 -10.06
CA LEU A 5 -0.05 -11.34 -8.96
C LEU A 5 -1.44 -10.78 -9.33
N ALA A 6 -1.57 -10.21 -10.54
CA ALA A 6 -2.83 -9.71 -11.07
C ALA A 6 -3.89 -10.82 -11.21
N GLU A 7 -3.51 -12.00 -11.72
CA GLU A 7 -4.41 -13.14 -11.84
C GLU A 7 -4.88 -13.65 -10.46
N SER A 8 -3.97 -13.70 -9.48
CA SER A 8 -4.28 -14.18 -8.13
C SER A 8 -5.25 -13.28 -7.33
N THR A 9 -5.30 -11.99 -7.66
CA THR A 9 -6.09 -10.97 -6.94
C THR A 9 -7.38 -10.60 -7.67
N ARG A 10 -7.53 -11.00 -8.93
CA ARG A 10 -8.58 -10.56 -9.85
C ARG A 10 -10.00 -10.72 -9.29
N GLU A 11 -10.31 -11.89 -8.75
CA GLU A 11 -11.66 -12.18 -8.23
C GLU A 11 -11.94 -11.40 -6.94
N ALA A 12 -10.94 -11.20 -6.09
CA ALA A 12 -11.10 -10.42 -4.86
C ALA A 12 -11.39 -8.93 -5.13
N LEU A 13 -10.92 -8.41 -6.27
CA LEU A 13 -11.19 -7.02 -6.70
C LEU A 13 -12.61 -6.83 -7.26
N SER A 14 -13.41 -7.89 -7.40
CA SER A 14 -14.80 -7.81 -7.87
C SER A 14 -15.80 -7.39 -6.79
N THR A 15 -15.42 -7.43 -5.51
CA THR A 15 -16.25 -7.05 -4.36
C THR A 15 -15.75 -5.76 -3.72
N ASP A 16 -16.44 -5.26 -2.68
CA ASP A 16 -15.94 -4.12 -1.91
C ASP A 16 -14.71 -4.52 -1.09
N TRP A 17 -13.64 -3.73 -1.18
CA TRP A 17 -12.39 -3.96 -0.49
C TRP A 17 -11.79 -2.66 0.05
N ILE A 18 -10.92 -2.82 1.06
CA ILE A 18 -10.15 -1.72 1.65
C ILE A 18 -8.69 -1.90 1.21
N LEU A 19 -8.10 -0.82 0.72
CA LEU A 19 -6.67 -0.76 0.44
C LEU A 19 -5.90 -0.48 1.73
N ASP A 20 -4.95 -1.34 2.06
CA ASP A 20 -3.93 -1.05 3.08
C ASP A 20 -2.60 -0.70 2.41
N CYS A 21 -1.90 0.30 2.94
CA CYS A 21 -0.66 0.85 2.40
C CYS A 21 0.42 0.84 3.49
N ASP A 22 1.28 -0.18 3.45
CA ASP A 22 2.35 -0.31 4.44
C ASP A 22 3.67 0.22 3.90
N VAL A 23 4.15 1.34 4.42
CA VAL A 23 5.54 1.78 4.24
C VAL A 23 6.37 1.25 5.40
N THR A 24 7.22 0.28 5.12
CA THR A 24 8.03 -0.35 6.16
C THR A 24 9.33 0.43 6.36
N VAL A 25 9.37 1.26 7.40
CA VAL A 25 10.63 1.80 7.95
C VAL A 25 10.98 0.96 9.18
N LYS A 26 11.85 -0.04 9.04
CA LYS A 26 12.32 -0.82 10.20
C LYS A 26 13.43 -0.04 10.93
N PRO A 27 13.19 0.53 12.12
CA PRO A 27 14.30 0.97 12.96
C PRO A 27 15.18 -0.25 13.25
N LEU A 28 16.49 -0.08 13.08
CA LEU A 28 17.45 -1.11 13.42
C LEU A 28 17.59 -1.10 14.94
N TYR A 29 17.33 -2.23 15.59
CA TYR A 29 17.72 -2.41 16.98
C TYR A 29 19.22 -2.69 17.04
N GLY A 30 19.94 -2.01 17.93
CA GLY A 30 21.40 -2.14 18.12
C GLY A 30 22.21 -0.91 17.69
N HIS A 31 23.53 -0.98 17.91
CA HIS A 31 24.47 0.08 17.50
C HIS A 31 24.65 0.07 15.98
N GLN A 32 24.55 1.23 15.35
CA GLN A 32 24.66 1.40 13.90
C GLN A 32 25.65 2.53 13.61
N ASP A 33 26.82 2.18 13.08
CA ASP A 33 27.81 3.17 12.66
C ASP A 33 27.23 4.07 11.55
N GLY A 34 27.17 5.38 11.82
CA GLY A 34 26.70 6.39 10.87
C GLY A 34 25.20 6.74 10.91
N LEU A 35 24.42 6.20 11.85
CA LEU A 35 23.01 6.56 12.01
C LEU A 35 22.86 7.90 12.78
N ARG A 36 22.51 8.98 12.06
CA ARG A 36 22.40 10.33 12.65
C ARG A 36 21.09 10.57 13.45
N SER A 37 20.09 9.70 13.30
CA SER A 37 18.82 9.72 14.05
C SER A 37 18.11 8.37 13.97
N ALA A 38 17.50 7.92 15.09
CA ALA A 38 16.76 6.66 15.18
C ALA A 38 15.45 6.63 14.34
N THR A 39 14.98 7.79 13.89
CA THR A 39 13.72 7.95 13.13
C THR A 39 13.91 8.03 11.61
N THR A 40 15.15 8.17 11.13
CA THR A 40 15.44 8.28 9.70
C THR A 40 16.33 7.12 9.26
N PRO A 41 15.95 6.34 8.24
CA PRO A 41 16.75 5.22 7.78
C PRO A 41 18.13 5.70 7.28
N PRO A 42 19.18 4.85 7.37
CA PRO A 42 20.50 5.18 6.86
C PRO A 42 20.46 5.63 5.39
N PRO A 43 21.30 6.59 4.98
CA PRO A 43 21.45 6.96 3.57
C PRO A 43 21.73 5.71 2.72
N GLY A 44 20.92 5.48 1.68
CA GLY A 44 21.09 4.34 0.76
C GLY A 44 20.34 3.06 1.16
N ARG A 45 19.70 2.99 2.33
CA ARG A 45 18.90 1.81 2.69
C ARG A 45 17.54 1.84 1.96
N PRO A 46 17.14 0.78 1.24
CA PRO A 46 15.83 0.72 0.60
C PRO A 46 14.69 0.71 1.61
N VAL A 47 13.61 1.44 1.31
CA VAL A 47 12.34 1.42 2.05
C VAL A 47 11.25 0.82 1.17
N PRO A 48 10.72 -0.37 1.51
CA PRO A 48 9.65 -0.97 0.74
C PRO A 48 8.30 -0.36 1.13
N SER A 49 7.45 -0.15 0.12
CA SER A 49 6.01 0.10 0.31
C SER A 49 5.23 -1.04 -0.32
N THR A 50 4.30 -1.62 0.43
CA THR A 50 3.45 -2.73 -0.03
C THR A 50 1.99 -2.33 0.01
N TYR A 51 1.25 -2.72 -1.03
CA TYR A 51 -0.17 -2.45 -1.19
C TYR A 51 -0.96 -3.74 -1.05
N TRP A 52 -2.00 -3.77 -0.22
CA TRP A 52 -2.74 -5.00 0.10
C TRP A 52 -4.25 -4.81 0.06
N ILE A 53 -4.98 -5.88 -0.26
CA ILE A 53 -6.40 -6.02 0.11
C ILE A 53 -6.46 -6.33 1.62
N ALA A 54 -6.87 -5.36 2.44
CA ALA A 54 -6.67 -5.37 3.89
C ALA A 54 -7.15 -6.67 4.58
N ASN A 55 -8.41 -7.04 4.34
CA ASN A 55 -9.04 -8.19 5.01
C ASN A 55 -8.50 -9.55 4.54
N LEU A 56 -7.88 -9.60 3.36
CA LEU A 56 -7.39 -10.84 2.75
C LEU A 56 -5.87 -10.97 2.80
N ARG A 57 -5.15 -9.89 3.15
CA ARG A 57 -3.68 -9.79 3.11
C ARG A 57 -3.10 -10.22 1.75
N LEU A 58 -3.86 -10.05 0.68
CA LEU A 58 -3.41 -10.28 -0.69
C LEU A 58 -2.64 -9.06 -1.17
N VAL A 59 -1.40 -9.27 -1.61
CA VAL A 59 -0.54 -8.22 -2.15
C VAL A 59 -1.01 -7.84 -3.55
N LEU A 60 -1.17 -6.55 -3.80
CA LEU A 60 -1.46 -6.00 -5.12
C LEU A 60 -0.19 -5.59 -5.86
N ASP A 61 0.75 -4.98 -5.13
CA ASP A 61 2.06 -4.60 -5.64
C ASP A 61 3.01 -4.25 -4.49
N ALA A 62 4.31 -4.22 -4.77
CA ALA A 62 5.34 -3.73 -3.86
C ALA A 62 6.38 -2.90 -4.62
N GLN A 63 6.73 -1.76 -4.04
CA GLN A 63 7.75 -0.87 -4.57
C GLN A 63 8.88 -0.68 -3.56
N VAL A 64 10.08 -0.40 -4.05
CA VAL A 64 11.24 -0.10 -3.21
C VAL A 64 11.73 1.30 -3.54
N GLN A 65 11.81 2.15 -2.53
CA GLN A 65 12.30 3.53 -2.66
C GLN A 65 13.60 3.73 -1.89
N SER A 66 14.27 4.85 -2.13
CA SER A 66 15.43 5.25 -1.33
C SER A 66 15.01 5.54 0.11
N GLY A 67 15.86 5.26 1.09
CA GLY A 67 15.55 5.50 2.51
C GLY A 67 15.16 6.93 2.84
N LYS A 68 15.63 7.91 2.05
CA LYS A 68 15.24 9.31 2.21
C LYS A 68 13.81 9.62 1.73
N GLU A 69 13.17 8.68 1.06
CA GLU A 69 11.88 8.82 0.38
C GLU A 69 10.79 7.97 1.04
N HIS A 70 10.84 7.81 2.37
CA HIS A 70 9.85 7.02 3.12
C HIS A 70 8.51 7.76 3.37
N ALA A 71 8.41 9.05 3.05
CA ALA A 71 7.15 9.79 3.20
C ALA A 71 6.14 9.40 2.11
N ALA A 72 4.85 9.33 2.45
CA ALA A 72 3.78 8.87 1.55
C ALA A 72 3.70 9.60 0.20
N ARG A 73 4.13 10.87 0.13
CA ARG A 73 4.19 11.62 -1.14
C ARG A 73 5.07 10.95 -2.20
N HIS A 74 6.07 10.18 -1.79
CA HIS A 74 6.98 9.50 -2.69
C HIS A 74 6.34 8.24 -3.28
N SER A 75 5.46 7.57 -2.53
CA SER A 75 4.72 6.39 -3.00
C SER A 75 3.45 6.72 -3.79
N LEU A 76 2.87 7.91 -3.56
CA LEU A 76 1.63 8.34 -4.21
C LEU A 76 1.61 8.23 -5.75
N PRO A 77 2.65 8.66 -6.51
CA PRO A 77 2.62 8.55 -7.97
C PRO A 77 2.51 7.11 -8.47
N HIS A 78 3.14 6.18 -7.76
CA HIS A 78 3.09 4.76 -8.10
C HIS A 78 1.75 4.13 -7.69
N LEU A 79 1.27 4.45 -6.50
CA LEU A 79 -0.08 4.07 -6.06
C LEU A 79 -1.14 4.50 -7.08
N ARG A 80 -1.05 5.72 -7.61
CA ARG A 80 -1.99 6.20 -8.62
C ARG A 80 -1.97 5.32 -9.88
N ARG A 81 -0.78 4.97 -10.38
CA ARG A 81 -0.63 4.09 -11.55
C ARG A 81 -1.18 2.69 -11.29
N LEU A 82 -0.96 2.15 -10.09
CA LEU A 82 -1.55 0.87 -9.69
C LEU A 82 -3.07 0.93 -9.75
N LEU A 83 -3.69 1.93 -9.11
CA LEU A 83 -5.15 2.11 -9.09
C LEU A 83 -5.74 2.29 -10.49
N ASP A 84 -5.07 3.04 -11.35
CA ASP A 84 -5.52 3.25 -12.74
C ASP A 84 -5.45 1.96 -13.58
N ALA A 85 -4.58 1.01 -13.21
CA ALA A 85 -4.41 -0.28 -13.89
C ALA A 85 -5.31 -1.39 -13.34
N LEU A 86 -5.91 -1.22 -12.15
CA LEU A 86 -6.83 -2.21 -11.60
C LEU A 86 -8.11 -2.32 -12.46
N PRO A 87 -8.73 -3.52 -12.53
CA PRO A 87 -10.03 -3.67 -13.17
C PRO A 87 -11.03 -2.68 -12.57
N ARG A 88 -11.74 -1.95 -13.42
CA ARG A 88 -12.90 -1.18 -12.95
C ARG A 88 -13.92 -2.16 -12.39
N ARG A 89 -14.56 -1.77 -11.29
CA ARG A 89 -15.69 -2.51 -10.74
C ARG A 89 -16.69 -2.74 -11.88
N ASN A 90 -17.29 -3.93 -11.93
CA ASN A 90 -18.50 -4.12 -12.73
C ASN A 90 -19.64 -3.40 -12.00
N ASP A 91 -20.12 -2.30 -12.58
CA ASP A 91 -21.02 -1.32 -11.95
C ASP A 91 -22.45 -1.86 -11.67
N HIS A 92 -22.71 -3.15 -11.84
CA HIS A 92 -24.05 -3.74 -11.79
C HIS A 92 -24.68 -3.85 -10.38
N ALA A 93 -24.04 -3.34 -9.32
CA ALA A 93 -24.47 -3.57 -7.94
C ALA A 93 -24.48 -2.34 -7.00
N TRP A 94 -24.20 -1.13 -7.48
CA TRP A 94 -24.23 0.07 -6.63
C TRP A 94 -25.53 0.85 -6.79
N SER A 95 -26.62 0.27 -6.26
CA SER A 95 -27.86 0.99 -5.97
C SER A 95 -28.04 1.09 -4.44
N GLY A 96 -27.43 2.10 -3.81
CA GLY A 96 -27.96 2.63 -2.54
C GLY A 96 -27.26 2.23 -1.23
N ALA A 97 -25.95 2.08 -1.18
CA ALA A 97 -25.25 2.00 0.11
C ALA A 97 -25.08 3.41 0.72
N THR A 98 -26.07 3.84 1.52
CA THR A 98 -25.88 4.93 2.49
C THR A 98 -24.96 4.44 3.60
N TRP A 99 -23.74 4.98 3.66
CA TRP A 99 -22.88 4.81 4.83
C TRP A 99 -23.62 5.34 6.06
N PRO A 100 -23.78 4.59 7.16
CA PRO A 100 -24.28 5.18 8.38
C PRO A 100 -23.24 6.23 8.81
N LEU A 101 -23.64 7.51 8.77
CA LEU A 101 -22.89 8.59 9.38
C LEU A 101 -22.67 8.20 10.84
N ALA A 102 -21.44 7.79 11.18
CA ALA A 102 -21.02 7.58 12.55
C ALA A 102 -21.12 8.92 13.28
N THR A 103 -22.28 9.16 13.87
CA THR A 103 -22.56 10.25 14.79
C THR A 103 -22.52 9.62 16.18
N THR A 104 -21.86 10.29 17.13
CA THR A 104 -21.64 9.94 18.57
C THR A 104 -20.60 8.83 18.82
N TRP A 105 -19.51 9.02 19.58
CA TRP A 105 -18.98 10.08 20.47
C TRP A 105 -17.46 10.23 20.27
#